data_AF-A0A7C7ET26-F1
#
_entry.id   AF-A0A7C7ET26-F1
#
_cell.length_a   1.000
_cell.length_b   1.000
_cell.length_c   1.000
_cell.angle_alpha   90.00
_cell.angle_beta   90.00
_cell.angle_gamma   90.00
#
_symmetry.space_group_name_H-M   'P 1'
#
loop_
_entity.id
_entity.type
_entity.pdbx_description
1 polymer ?
#
loop_
_entity_poly.entity_id
_entity_poly.type
_entity_poly.pdbx_seq_one_letter_code
_entity_poly.pdbx_strand_id
1 'polypeptide(L)'
;MRKKTLLIVVVLIVVILALMPGGEKGFRIRVIANSDSPADQAEKMAVVRILQEIVSRFDKSAIASEVAANIDVLDAGVRKVLGHDNYTLNIKKIRYPAKSVDGAVIPSGKYPTLLVVIGAGTGRNWWSLLYPDYHGISFEDAASGDIEYKSYFWEKLKKILLDR
;
A
#
# COMPACT_ATOMS: atom_id res chain seq x y z
N MET A 1 38.25 20.95 -1.03
CA MET A 1 36.96 21.68 -1.15
C MET A 1 35.81 20.79 -1.62
N ARG A 2 35.95 19.99 -2.69
CA ARG A 2 34.88 19.11 -3.22
C ARG A 2 34.21 18.13 -2.22
N LYS A 3 34.97 17.52 -1.29
CA LYS A 3 34.41 16.58 -0.28
C LYS A 3 33.46 17.24 0.72
N LYS A 4 33.76 18.48 1.14
CA LYS A 4 32.89 19.26 2.05
C LYS A 4 31.60 19.68 1.34
N THR A 5 31.70 20.09 0.07
CA THR A 5 30.54 20.42 -0.77
C THR A 5 29.65 19.20 -1.01
N LEU A 6 30.24 18.02 -1.28
CA LEU A 6 29.48 16.78 -1.44
C LEU A 6 28.74 16.37 -0.16
N LEU A 7 29.42 16.48 1.00
CA LEU A 7 28.80 16.19 2.30
C LEU A 7 27.62 17.13 2.59
N ILE A 8 27.78 18.42 2.30
CA ILE A 8 26.73 19.43 2.48
C ILE A 8 25.52 19.12 1.58
N VAL A 9 25.74 18.72 0.32
CA VAL A 9 24.66 18.34 -0.60
C VAL A 9 23.93 17.08 -0.11
N VAL A 10 24.67 16.07 0.38
CA VAL A 10 24.05 14.85 0.94
C VAL A 10 23.23 15.15 2.18
N VAL A 11 23.76 15.98 3.10
CA VAL A 11 23.02 16.42 4.29
C VAL A 11 21.78 17.22 3.90
N LEU A 12 21.88 18.11 2.91
CA LEU A 12 20.73 18.86 2.38
C LEU A 12 19.67 17.93 1.78
N ILE A 13 20.06 16.91 1.02
CA ILE A 13 19.12 15.93 0.45
C ILE A 13 18.45 15.12 1.56
N VAL A 14 19.20 14.67 2.58
CA VAL A 14 18.64 13.93 3.73
C VAL A 14 17.68 14.81 4.53
N VAL A 15 18.02 16.09 4.73
CA VAL A 15 17.17 17.06 5.41
C VAL A 15 15.92 17.35 4.58
N ILE A 16 16.03 17.52 3.26
CA ILE A 16 14.88 17.71 2.36
C ILE A 16 13.97 16.47 2.38
N LEU A 17 14.53 15.25 2.33
CA LEU A 17 13.76 14.01 2.44
C LEU A 17 13.08 13.86 3.81
N ALA A 18 13.71 14.32 4.88
CA ALA A 18 13.14 14.33 6.24
C ALA A 18 12.07 15.41 6.43
N LEU A 19 12.16 16.52 5.69
CA LEU A 19 11.21 17.65 5.71
C LEU A 19 10.05 17.47 4.72
N MET A 20 10.07 16.47 3.85
CA MET A 20 8.92 16.15 3.02
C MET A 20 7.77 15.68 3.92
N PRO A 21 6.58 16.32 3.84
CA PRO A 21 5.43 15.92 4.65
C PRO A 21 5.08 14.46 4.34
N GLY A 22 5.21 13.61 5.36
CA GLY A 22 4.94 12.18 5.25
C GLY A 22 3.45 11.91 5.07
N GLY A 23 3.03 11.71 3.81
CA GLY A 23 1.98 10.77 3.43
C GLY A 23 0.65 10.84 4.17
N GLU A 24 0.06 12.02 4.38
CA GLU A 24 -1.34 12.10 4.87
C GLU A 24 -2.40 11.98 3.76
N LYS A 25 -1.97 11.82 2.50
CA LYS A 25 -2.88 11.69 1.37
C LYS A 25 -2.97 10.23 0.91
N GLY A 26 -4.16 9.65 1.01
CA GLY A 26 -4.49 8.34 0.41
C GLY A 26 -4.99 7.31 1.42
N PHE A 27 -6.27 6.95 1.29
CA PHE A 27 -6.85 5.79 1.96
C PHE A 27 -6.51 4.50 1.18
N ARG A 28 -6.29 3.39 1.89
CA ARG A 28 -5.91 2.10 1.28
C ARG A 28 -6.83 0.98 1.73
N ILE A 29 -6.90 -0.08 0.94
CA ILE A 29 -7.43 -1.38 1.37
C ILE A 29 -6.27 -2.35 1.47
N ARG A 30 -6.26 -3.18 2.52
CA ARG A 30 -5.35 -4.32 2.65
C ARG A 30 -6.11 -5.55 3.11
N VAL A 31 -5.96 -6.65 2.39
CA VAL A 31 -6.55 -7.96 2.72
C VAL A 31 -5.42 -8.98 2.89
N ILE A 32 -5.38 -9.65 4.04
CA ILE A 32 -4.39 -10.69 4.36
C ILE A 32 -5.09 -12.04 4.43
N ALA A 33 -4.61 -13.01 3.66
CA ALA A 33 -5.16 -14.36 3.66
C ALA A 33 -4.82 -15.12 4.95
N ASN A 34 -5.61 -16.15 5.25
CA ASN A 34 -5.34 -17.07 6.36
C ASN A 34 -3.99 -17.80 6.19
N SER A 35 -3.72 -18.36 5.01
CA SER A 35 -2.46 -18.98 4.61
C SER A 35 -2.17 -18.80 3.11
N ASP A 36 -1.08 -19.40 2.63
CA ASP A 36 -0.68 -19.41 1.21
C ASP A 36 -1.33 -20.53 0.39
N SER A 37 -2.25 -21.31 0.99
CA SER A 37 -2.99 -22.34 0.26
C SER A 37 -3.76 -21.72 -0.91
N PRO A 38 -3.90 -22.41 -2.07
CA PRO A 38 -4.70 -21.90 -3.18
C PRO A 38 -6.14 -21.55 -2.79
N ALA A 39 -6.72 -22.28 -1.84
CA ALA A 39 -8.07 -22.03 -1.34
C ALA A 39 -8.14 -20.70 -0.57
N ASP A 40 -7.25 -20.48 0.38
CA ASP A 40 -7.20 -19.26 1.20
C ASP A 40 -6.88 -18.02 0.34
N GLN A 41 -6.06 -18.20 -0.70
CA GLN A 41 -5.77 -17.14 -1.66
C GLN A 41 -6.98 -16.81 -2.53
N ALA A 42 -7.76 -17.81 -2.96
CA ALA A 42 -9.00 -17.60 -3.69
C ALA A 42 -10.07 -16.90 -2.84
N GLU A 43 -10.17 -17.28 -1.57
CA GLU A 43 -11.05 -16.66 -0.57
C GLU A 43 -10.69 -15.18 -0.33
N LYS A 44 -9.40 -14.88 -0.11
CA LYS A 44 -8.89 -13.51 -0.07
C LYS A 44 -9.31 -12.71 -1.31
N MET A 45 -9.17 -13.28 -2.50
CA MET A 45 -9.55 -12.60 -3.74
C MET A 45 -11.06 -12.39 -3.88
N ALA A 46 -11.88 -13.27 -3.31
CA ALA A 46 -13.33 -13.04 -3.24
C ALA A 46 -13.66 -11.85 -2.33
N VAL A 47 -13.00 -11.74 -1.16
CA VAL A 47 -13.11 -10.58 -0.26
C VAL A 47 -12.66 -9.29 -0.96
N VAL A 48 -11.56 -9.33 -1.71
CA VAL A 48 -11.10 -8.17 -2.49
C VAL A 48 -12.17 -7.71 -3.48
N ARG A 49 -12.77 -8.63 -4.25
CA ARG A 49 -13.80 -8.29 -5.24
C ARG A 49 -15.01 -7.62 -4.62
N ILE A 50 -15.56 -8.16 -3.52
CA ILE A 50 -16.73 -7.57 -2.87
C ILE A 50 -16.42 -6.19 -2.27
N LEU A 51 -15.23 -6.01 -1.68
CA LEU A 51 -14.82 -4.71 -1.16
C LEU A 51 -14.67 -3.68 -2.30
N GLN A 52 -14.08 -4.07 -3.43
CA GLN A 52 -13.98 -3.20 -4.60
C GLN A 52 -15.35 -2.81 -5.16
N GLU A 53 -16.30 -3.74 -5.21
CA GLU A 53 -17.67 -3.49 -5.68
C GLU A 53 -18.43 -2.53 -4.77
N ILE A 54 -18.32 -2.68 -3.44
CA ILE A 54 -18.96 -1.76 -2.50
C ILE A 54 -18.32 -0.39 -2.61
N VAL A 55 -16.98 -0.34 -2.57
CA VAL A 55 -16.22 0.90 -2.59
C VAL A 55 -16.34 1.65 -3.91
N SER A 56 -16.61 0.97 -5.04
CA SER A 56 -16.83 1.64 -6.34
C SER A 56 -18.01 2.61 -6.33
N ARG A 57 -18.93 2.46 -5.36
CA ARG A 57 -20.12 3.30 -5.20
C ARG A 57 -19.89 4.54 -4.31
N PHE A 58 -18.75 4.59 -3.61
CA PHE A 58 -18.42 5.69 -2.69
C PHE A 58 -17.85 6.90 -3.41
N ASP A 59 -18.10 8.09 -2.85
CA ASP A 59 -17.44 9.32 -3.28
C ASP A 59 -15.92 9.21 -3.06
N LYS A 60 -15.16 9.28 -4.16
CA LYS A 60 -13.70 9.16 -4.16
C LYS A 60 -13.02 10.37 -3.52
N SER A 61 -13.65 11.53 -3.54
CA SER A 61 -13.12 12.74 -2.91
C SER A 61 -13.18 12.67 -1.38
N ALA A 62 -14.15 11.92 -0.84
CA ALA A 62 -14.39 11.74 0.58
C ALA A 62 -14.14 10.30 1.07
N ILE A 63 -13.31 9.53 0.37
CA ILE A 63 -13.24 8.07 0.50
C ILE A 63 -12.98 7.55 1.92
N ALA A 64 -12.19 8.28 2.71
CA ALA A 64 -11.90 7.89 4.10
C ALA A 64 -13.15 7.98 5.00
N SER A 65 -13.93 9.04 4.82
CA SER A 65 -15.20 9.26 5.53
C SER A 65 -16.25 8.27 5.07
N GLU A 66 -16.34 8.01 3.76
CA GLU A 66 -17.26 7.02 3.18
C GLU A 66 -17.00 5.62 3.73
N VAL A 67 -15.74 5.18 3.78
CA VAL A 67 -15.38 3.87 4.33
C VAL A 67 -15.68 3.79 5.83
N ALA A 68 -15.45 4.86 6.59
CA ALA A 68 -15.76 4.89 8.01
C ALA A 68 -17.27 4.86 8.28
N ALA A 69 -18.06 5.62 7.50
CA ALA A 69 -19.51 5.69 7.64
C ALA A 69 -20.20 4.39 7.20
N ASN A 70 -19.61 3.65 6.27
CA ASN A 70 -20.17 2.41 5.71
C ASN A 70 -19.41 1.15 6.19
N ILE A 71 -18.74 1.20 7.35
CA ILE A 71 -17.94 0.09 7.84
C ILE A 71 -18.77 -1.19 8.04
N ASP A 72 -20.01 -1.06 8.50
CA ASP A 72 -20.92 -2.19 8.72
C ASP A 72 -21.37 -2.82 7.40
N VAL A 73 -21.51 -2.02 6.33
CA VAL A 73 -21.83 -2.50 4.99
C VAL A 73 -20.67 -3.30 4.41
N LEU A 74 -19.44 -2.81 4.61
CA LEU A 74 -18.22 -3.51 4.22
C LEU A 74 -18.07 -4.82 4.99
N ASP A 75 -18.24 -4.80 6.31
CA ASP A 75 -18.20 -5.99 7.15
C ASP A 75 -19.25 -7.03 6.75
N ALA A 76 -20.50 -6.60 6.54
CA ALA A 76 -21.57 -7.50 6.07
C ALA A 76 -21.23 -8.13 4.71
N GLY A 77 -20.61 -7.36 3.79
CA GLY A 77 -20.13 -7.87 2.51
C GLY A 77 -19.05 -8.94 2.67
N VAL A 78 -18.07 -8.70 3.54
CA VAL A 78 -17.00 -9.66 3.84
C VAL A 78 -17.57 -10.92 4.48
N ARG A 79 -18.41 -10.79 5.51
CA ARG A 79 -19.07 -11.92 6.19
C ARG A 79 -19.86 -12.78 5.20
N LYS A 80 -20.60 -12.16 4.29
CA LYS A 80 -21.39 -12.87 3.28
C LYS A 80 -20.52 -13.70 2.35
N VAL A 81 -19.35 -13.19 1.96
CA VAL A 81 -18.42 -13.89 1.06
C VAL A 81 -17.70 -15.03 1.76
N LEU A 82 -17.27 -14.83 3.01
CA LEU A 82 -16.54 -15.84 3.78
C LEU A 82 -17.47 -16.94 4.34
N GLY A 83 -18.71 -16.59 4.69
CA GLY A 83 -19.64 -17.52 5.32
C GLY A 83 -19.26 -17.91 6.77
N HIS A 84 -18.30 -17.21 7.37
CA HIS A 84 -17.83 -17.43 8.72
C HIS A 84 -17.30 -16.13 9.35
N ASP A 85 -17.15 -16.12 10.68
CA ASP A 85 -16.66 -14.95 11.43
C ASP A 85 -15.17 -15.03 11.81
N ASN A 86 -14.43 -16.00 11.27
CA ASN A 86 -12.98 -16.12 11.47
C ASN A 86 -12.19 -15.09 10.63
N TYR A 87 -12.43 -13.81 10.87
CA TYR A 87 -11.70 -12.69 10.28
C TYR A 87 -11.79 -11.46 11.18
N THR A 88 -10.96 -10.44 10.90
CA THR A 88 -11.11 -9.11 11.48
C THR A 88 -11.15 -8.06 10.39
N LEU A 89 -11.96 -7.02 10.56
CA LEU A 89 -12.04 -5.87 9.68
C LEU A 89 -11.99 -4.59 10.51
N ASN A 90 -11.00 -3.73 10.27
CA ASN A 90 -10.81 -2.50 11.04
C ASN A 90 -10.13 -1.41 10.20
N ILE A 91 -10.31 -0.14 10.58
CA ILE A 91 -9.54 0.97 10.04
C ILE A 91 -8.31 1.22 10.93
N LYS A 92 -7.10 1.14 10.37
CA LYS A 92 -5.83 1.36 11.09
C LYS A 92 -4.85 2.20 10.28
N LYS A 93 -3.94 2.90 10.96
CA LYS A 93 -2.76 3.52 10.30
C LYS A 93 -1.66 2.47 10.12
N ILE A 94 -1.40 2.06 8.87
CA ILE A 94 -0.43 1.01 8.55
C ILE A 94 0.74 1.60 7.78
N ARG A 95 1.97 1.15 8.07
CA ARG A 95 3.17 1.57 7.36
C ARG A 95 3.30 0.81 6.04
N TYR A 96 3.57 1.53 4.97
CA TYR A 96 3.86 0.97 3.65
C TYR A 96 5.24 1.42 3.16
N PRO A 97 5.94 0.57 2.40
CA PRO A 97 7.17 0.96 1.72
C PRO A 97 6.86 1.94 0.58
N ALA A 98 7.88 2.67 0.14
CA ALA A 98 7.77 3.47 -1.07
C ALA A 98 7.62 2.54 -2.29
N LYS A 99 6.82 2.94 -3.27
CA LYS A 99 6.66 2.24 -4.56
C LYS A 99 6.78 3.24 -5.69
N SER A 100 7.34 2.82 -6.83
CA SER A 100 7.29 3.60 -8.07
C SER A 100 6.30 2.95 -9.02
N VAL A 101 5.42 3.75 -9.60
CA VAL A 101 4.41 3.33 -10.58
C VAL A 101 4.41 4.39 -11.69
N ASP A 102 4.61 3.98 -12.93
CA ASP A 102 4.55 4.84 -14.13
C ASP A 102 5.33 6.16 -14.02
N GLY A 103 6.52 6.11 -13.43
CA GLY A 103 7.39 7.29 -13.23
C GLY A 103 6.98 8.19 -12.05
N ALA A 104 5.84 7.94 -11.42
CA ALA A 104 5.47 8.53 -10.14
C ALA A 104 6.04 7.73 -8.96
N VAL A 105 6.30 8.42 -7.85
CA VAL A 105 6.75 7.80 -6.59
C VAL A 105 5.64 7.95 -5.56
N ILE A 106 5.11 6.82 -5.11
CA ILE A 106 4.24 6.74 -3.94
C ILE A 106 5.16 6.68 -2.72
N PRO A 107 5.16 7.70 -1.84
CA PRO A 107 6.10 7.75 -0.72
C PRO A 107 5.83 6.63 0.29
N SER A 108 6.87 6.26 1.03
CA SER A 108 6.71 5.42 2.22
C SER A 108 6.03 6.23 3.33
N GLY A 109 5.20 5.61 4.14
CA GLY A 109 4.49 6.34 5.20
C GLY A 109 3.46 5.49 5.93
N LYS A 110 2.81 6.08 6.93
CA LYS A 110 1.67 5.50 7.63
C LYS A 110 0.37 6.02 7.00
N TYR A 111 -0.42 5.14 6.41
CA TYR A 111 -1.65 5.51 5.71
C TYR A 111 -2.89 4.93 6.42
N PRO A 112 -4.01 5.67 6.49
CA PRO A 112 -5.29 5.09 6.91
C PRO A 112 -5.66 3.95 5.96
N THR A 113 -5.94 2.79 6.53
CA THR A 113 -6.17 1.55 5.79
C THR A 113 -7.37 0.82 6.35
N LEU A 114 -8.29 0.43 5.47
CA LEU A 114 -9.24 -0.66 5.75
C LEU A 114 -8.47 -1.99 5.70
N LEU A 115 -8.19 -2.54 6.87
CA LEU A 115 -7.45 -3.80 7.03
C LEU A 115 -8.43 -4.93 7.28
N VAL A 116 -8.39 -5.93 6.41
CA VAL A 116 -9.05 -7.23 6.60
C VAL A 116 -7.99 -8.31 6.80
N VAL A 117 -8.10 -9.06 7.89
CA VAL A 117 -7.24 -10.21 8.18
C VAL A 117 -8.12 -11.43 8.30
N ILE A 118 -7.96 -12.39 7.39
CA ILE A 118 -8.72 -13.65 7.37
C ILE A 118 -7.96 -14.67 8.22
N GLY A 119 -8.66 -15.34 9.14
CA GLY A 119 -8.09 -16.34 10.03
C GLY A 119 -6.80 -15.89 10.72
N ALA A 120 -5.73 -16.69 10.60
CA ALA A 120 -4.44 -16.43 11.22
C ALA A 120 -3.65 -15.27 10.57
N GLY A 121 -4.02 -14.82 9.36
CA GLY A 121 -3.35 -13.73 8.67
C GLY A 121 -1.90 -14.03 8.28
N THR A 122 -1.55 -15.29 8.04
CA THR A 122 -0.17 -15.71 7.72
C THR A 122 0.11 -15.79 6.23
N GLY A 123 -0.92 -15.68 5.40
CA GLY A 123 -0.80 -15.77 3.95
C GLY A 123 -0.40 -14.46 3.29
N ARG A 124 -0.16 -14.55 1.97
CA ARG A 124 0.11 -13.39 1.11
C ARG A 124 -0.98 -12.33 1.24
N ASN A 125 -0.53 -11.10 1.12
CA ASN A 125 -1.37 -9.93 1.26
C ASN A 125 -1.64 -9.27 -0.09
N TRP A 126 -2.83 -8.70 -0.21
CA TRP A 126 -3.23 -7.84 -1.32
C TRP A 126 -3.49 -6.44 -0.77
N TRP A 127 -3.02 -5.41 -1.47
CA TRP A 127 -3.33 -4.03 -1.08
C TRP A 127 -3.50 -3.12 -2.29
N SER A 128 -4.35 -2.10 -2.14
CA SER A 128 -4.68 -1.16 -3.22
C SER A 128 -4.78 0.27 -2.69
N LEU A 129 -4.46 1.23 -3.57
CA LEU A 129 -4.67 2.64 -3.33
C LEU A 129 -6.07 3.05 -3.78
N LEU A 130 -6.81 3.72 -2.89
CA LEU A 130 -8.12 4.30 -3.20
C LEU A 130 -8.08 5.81 -3.44
N TYR A 131 -6.91 6.34 -3.80
CA TYR A 131 -6.73 7.77 -4.04
C TYR A 131 -7.16 8.13 -5.48
N PRO A 132 -7.79 9.29 -5.73
CA PRO A 132 -8.24 9.66 -7.08
C PRO A 132 -7.17 9.52 -8.16
N ASP A 133 -5.95 9.99 -7.90
CA ASP A 133 -4.83 9.95 -8.86
C ASP A 133 -4.24 8.54 -9.07
N TYR A 134 -4.52 7.59 -8.16
CA TYR A 134 -3.94 6.23 -8.17
C TYR A 134 -5.02 5.15 -8.09
N HIS A 135 -6.26 5.50 -8.42
CA HIS A 135 -7.41 4.62 -8.29
C HIS A 135 -7.25 3.42 -9.25
N GLY A 136 -7.43 2.22 -8.73
CA GLY A 136 -7.30 0.98 -9.51
C GLY A 136 -5.90 0.35 -9.49
N ILE A 137 -4.90 0.99 -8.88
CA ILE A 137 -3.58 0.36 -8.67
C ILE A 137 -3.66 -0.60 -7.49
N SER A 138 -3.21 -1.84 -7.70
CA SER A 138 -3.13 -2.87 -6.67
C SER A 138 -1.80 -3.61 -6.72
N PHE A 139 -1.41 -4.17 -5.58
CA PHE A 139 -0.19 -4.93 -5.40
C PHE A 139 -0.51 -6.22 -4.65
N GLU A 140 0.13 -7.30 -5.07
CA GLU A 140 0.08 -8.58 -4.39
C GLU A 140 1.51 -9.01 -4.10
N ASP A 141 1.86 -9.09 -2.81
CA ASP A 141 3.20 -9.52 -2.44
C ASP A 141 3.24 -11.05 -2.46
N ALA A 142 4.17 -11.64 -3.23
CA ALA A 142 4.68 -12.98 -2.92
C ALA A 142 5.37 -12.93 -1.55
N ALA A 143 5.29 -14.02 -0.77
CA ALA A 143 5.86 -14.14 0.57
C ALA A 143 7.17 -13.34 0.69
N SER A 144 7.25 -12.50 1.73
CA SER A 144 8.37 -11.59 2.01
C SER A 144 9.72 -12.25 1.71
N GLY A 145 10.22 -12.00 0.52
CA GLY A 145 11.49 -12.46 0.00
C GLY A 145 12.03 -11.30 -0.81
N ASP A 146 13.03 -10.65 -0.22
CA ASP A 146 13.92 -9.65 -0.81
C ASP A 146 13.43 -9.01 -2.11
N ILE A 147 12.82 -7.84 -1.99
CA ILE A 147 12.81 -6.91 -3.12
C ILE A 147 14.27 -6.52 -3.32
N GLU A 148 14.96 -7.20 -4.23
CA GLU A 148 16.23 -6.73 -4.78
C GLU A 148 16.00 -5.31 -5.28
N TYR A 149 16.52 -4.34 -4.53
CA TYR A 149 16.60 -2.97 -4.96
C TYR A 149 17.61 -2.88 -6.10
N LYS A 150 17.21 -3.25 -7.32
CA LYS A 150 17.87 -2.73 -8.51
C LYS A 150 17.52 -1.25 -8.58
N SER A 151 18.34 -0.48 -7.88
CA SER A 151 18.27 0.96 -7.85
C SER A 151 18.59 1.48 -9.24
N TYR A 152 17.53 1.65 -10.01
CA TYR A 152 17.53 2.38 -11.28
C TYR A 152 18.16 3.78 -11.10
N PHE A 153 18.02 4.35 -9.89
CA PHE A 153 18.70 5.55 -9.46
C PHE A 153 20.24 5.39 -9.44
N TRP A 154 20.78 4.31 -8.89
CA TRP A 154 22.22 4.04 -8.86
C TRP A 154 22.80 3.83 -10.26
N GLU A 155 22.08 3.17 -11.16
CA GLU A 155 22.52 3.01 -12.55
C GLU A 155 22.55 4.35 -13.31
N LYS A 156 21.48 5.15 -13.18
CA LYS A 156 21.41 6.46 -13.83
C LYS A 156 22.42 7.45 -13.23
N LEU A 157 22.65 7.37 -11.93
CA LEU A 157 23.66 8.18 -11.22
C LEU A 157 25.08 7.79 -11.62
N LYS A 158 25.39 6.48 -11.78
CA LYS A 158 26.67 6.02 -12.34
C LYS A 158 26.90 6.60 -13.73
N LYS A 159 25.89 6.55 -14.61
CA LYS A 159 26.01 7.08 -15.97
C LYS A 159 26.28 8.59 -16.02
N ILE A 160 25.81 9.34 -15.03
CA ILE A 160 26.06 10.79 -14.93
C ILE A 160 27.40 11.11 -14.27
N LEU A 161 27.86 10.28 -13.32
CA LEU A 161 29.08 10.52 -12.55
C LEU A 161 30.36 9.90 -13.15
N LEU A 162 30.25 8.85 -13.96
CA LEU A 162 31.39 8.09 -14.49
C LEU A 162 31.63 8.29 -16.00
N ASP A 163 30.79 9.05 -16.69
CA ASP A 163 30.94 9.38 -18.12
C ASP A 163 31.57 10.78 -18.32
N ARG A 164 32.53 11.13 -17.44
CA ARG A 164 33.43 12.28 -17.60
C ARG A 164 34.88 11.80 -17.62
#